data_AF-A0A6A6Y375-F1
#
_entry.id   AF-A0A6A6Y375-F1
#
_cell.length_a   1.000
_cell.length_b   1.000
_cell.length_c   1.000
_cell.angle_alpha   90.00
_cell.angle_beta   90.00
_cell.angle_gamma   90.00
#
_symmetry.space_group_name_H-M   'P 1'
#
loop_
_entity.id
_entity.type
_entity.pdbx_description
1 polymer ?
#
loop_
_entity_poly.entity_id
_entity_poly.type
_entity_poly.pdbx_seq_one_letter_code
_entity_poly.pdbx_strand_id
1 'polypeptide(L)'
;MPKHFQNYGDDDSENFQPPKLPENFDSLMGSEKDRQAELYRRRQLHYFYLAFTNRNNKPHFQSMGTYDLIVRNRLYGTASKPWEGDNTSLKAEIIHASTRWPGIATSAMKRADFPAKYSEAEVVECLDIDIKQKKVDEQM
;
A
#
# COMPACT_ATOMS: atom_id res chain seq x y z
N MET A 1 0.37 -8.65 1.15
CA MET A 1 0.53 -8.90 2.60
C MET A 1 -0.78 -8.60 3.33
N PRO A 2 -1.23 -9.43 4.28
CA PRO A 2 -2.46 -9.17 5.04
C PRO A 2 -2.31 -7.94 5.93
N LYS A 3 -3.41 -7.17 6.10
CA LYS A 3 -3.42 -5.84 6.74
C LYS A 3 -2.64 -5.76 8.06
N HIS A 4 -2.83 -6.73 8.96
CA HIS A 4 -2.20 -6.72 10.28
C HIS A 4 -0.71 -7.04 10.29
N PHE A 5 -0.13 -7.49 9.18
CA PHE A 5 1.31 -7.73 9.03
C PHE A 5 2.01 -6.58 8.29
N GLN A 6 1.23 -5.62 7.77
CA GLN A 6 1.77 -4.47 7.03
C GLN A 6 2.41 -3.47 7.99
N ASN A 7 3.54 -2.91 7.55
CA ASN A 7 4.20 -1.80 8.23
C ASN A 7 4.78 -0.80 7.21
N TYR A 8 4.00 -0.51 6.16
CA TYR A 8 4.37 0.46 5.13
C TYR A 8 4.40 1.89 5.71
N GLY A 9 5.26 2.75 5.16
CA GLY A 9 5.56 4.08 5.69
C GLY A 9 6.63 4.10 6.79
N ASP A 10 7.17 2.94 7.18
CA ASP A 10 8.32 2.82 8.07
C ASP A 10 9.56 2.46 7.25
N ASP A 11 10.52 3.39 7.19
CA ASP A 11 11.72 3.24 6.34
C ASP A 11 12.49 1.95 6.60
N ASP A 12 12.65 1.55 7.87
CA ASP A 12 13.35 0.31 8.23
C ASP A 12 12.64 -0.92 7.67
N SER A 13 11.31 -0.95 7.77
CA SER A 13 10.48 -2.05 7.25
C SER A 13 10.53 -2.13 5.73
N GLU A 14 10.44 -0.99 5.05
CA GLU A 14 10.48 -0.91 3.59
C GLU A 14 11.85 -1.30 3.02
N ASN A 15 12.93 -0.99 3.75
CA ASN A 15 14.29 -1.39 3.41
C ASN A 15 14.67 -2.78 3.94
N PHE A 16 13.68 -3.56 4.41
CA PHE A 16 13.84 -4.92 4.90
C PHE A 16 14.95 -5.06 5.95
N GLN A 17 15.10 -4.05 6.81
CA GLN A 17 16.09 -4.05 7.87
C GLN A 17 15.67 -5.03 8.98
N PRO A 18 16.61 -5.82 9.53
CA PRO A 18 16.33 -6.63 10.70
C PRO A 18 15.85 -5.74 11.86
N PRO A 19 14.69 -6.05 12.45
CA PRO A 19 14.11 -5.26 13.53
C PRO A 19 15.02 -5.29 14.77
N LYS A 20 15.21 -4.13 15.40
CA LYS A 20 16.00 -3.99 16.63
C LYS A 20 15.28 -3.06 17.59
N LEU A 21 15.42 -3.32 18.88
CA LEU A 21 15.07 -2.36 19.92
C LEU A 21 16.14 -1.26 19.96
N PRO A 22 15.78 -0.03 20.35
CA PRO A 22 16.76 1.03 20.55
C PRO A 22 17.71 0.67 21.71
N GLU A 23 18.97 1.10 21.63
CA GLU A 23 20.02 0.74 22.61
C GLU A 23 19.66 1.17 24.04
N ASN A 24 18.93 2.27 24.19
CA ASN A 24 18.48 2.79 25.48
C ASN A 24 17.13 2.24 25.95
N PHE A 25 16.58 1.19 25.31
CA PHE A 25 15.23 0.69 25.58
C PHE A 25 14.97 0.38 27.05
N ASP A 26 15.94 -0.22 27.76
CA ASP A 26 15.80 -0.57 29.17
C ASP A 26 15.70 0.65 30.09
N SER A 27 16.25 1.78 29.65
CA SER A 27 16.20 3.05 30.37
C SER A 27 14.94 3.87 30.09
N LEU A 28 14.15 3.50 29.08
CA LEU A 28 12.87 4.14 28.78
C LEU A 28 11.83 3.77 29.85
N MET A 29 10.85 4.64 30.07
CA MET A 29 9.76 4.42 31.01
C MET A 29 8.41 4.85 30.43
N GLY A 30 7.34 4.26 30.95
CA GLY A 30 5.97 4.59 30.60
C GLY A 30 5.68 4.48 29.09
N SER A 31 4.93 5.45 28.58
CA SER A 31 4.40 5.45 27.21
C SER A 31 5.47 5.37 26.12
N GLU A 32 6.66 5.93 26.35
CA GLU A 32 7.73 5.87 25.35
C GLU A 32 8.31 4.45 25.22
N LYS A 33 8.44 3.73 26.35
CA LYS A 33 8.86 2.32 26.31
C LYS A 33 7.83 1.47 25.58
N ASP A 34 6.54 1.70 25.86
CA ASP A 34 5.44 0.98 25.21
C ASP A 34 5.40 1.25 23.71
N ARG A 35 5.61 2.50 23.29
CA ARG A 35 5.67 2.89 21.87
C ARG A 35 6.82 2.18 21.14
N GLN A 36 8.00 2.13 21.73
CA GLN A 36 9.16 1.43 21.15
C GLN A 36 8.93 -0.08 21.09
N ALA A 37 8.30 -0.67 22.11
CA ALA A 37 7.95 -2.09 22.12
C ALA A 37 6.94 -2.45 21.02
N GLU A 38 5.90 -1.64 20.85
CA GLU A 38 4.90 -1.84 19.79
C GLU A 38 5.50 -1.65 18.40
N LEU A 39 6.33 -0.61 18.20
CA LEU A 39 7.03 -0.40 16.94
C LEU A 39 7.92 -1.60 16.59
N TYR A 40 8.71 -2.09 17.56
CA TYR A 40 9.53 -3.28 17.38
C TYR A 40 8.68 -4.50 17.02
N ARG A 41 7.54 -4.73 17.70
CA ARG A 41 6.62 -5.83 17.40
C ARG A 41 6.07 -5.75 15.98
N ARG A 42 5.68 -4.56 15.51
CA ARG A 42 5.20 -4.33 14.14
C ARG A 42 6.29 -4.63 13.11
N ARG A 43 7.51 -4.12 13.33
CA ARG A 43 8.67 -4.38 12.46
C ARG A 43 9.02 -5.86 12.41
N GLN A 44 9.01 -6.55 13.56
CA GLN A 44 9.21 -8.01 13.62
C GLN A 44 8.20 -8.77 12.79
N LEU A 45 6.92 -8.48 12.99
CA LEU A 45 5.84 -9.19 12.30
C LEU A 45 5.94 -9.01 10.78
N HIS A 46 6.21 -7.78 10.34
CA HIS A 46 6.43 -7.46 8.93
C HIS A 46 7.65 -8.19 8.35
N TYR A 47 8.79 -8.08 9.01
CA TYR A 47 10.06 -8.68 8.60
C TYR A 47 9.95 -10.20 8.45
N PHE A 48 9.42 -10.88 9.47
CA PHE A 48 9.29 -12.34 9.42
C PHE A 48 8.27 -12.79 8.39
N TYR A 49 7.14 -12.07 8.22
CA TYR A 49 6.18 -12.41 7.17
C TYR A 49 6.84 -12.35 5.79
N LEU A 50 7.58 -11.27 5.47
CA LEU A 50 8.30 -11.14 4.22
C LEU A 50 9.37 -12.23 4.06
N ALA A 51 10.18 -12.47 5.08
CA ALA A 51 11.25 -13.47 5.05
C ALA A 51 10.71 -14.89 4.80
N PHE A 52 9.69 -15.30 5.55
CA PHE A 52 9.07 -16.62 5.38
C PHE A 52 8.31 -16.71 4.08
N THR A 53 7.66 -15.63 3.62
CA THR A 53 7.00 -15.63 2.31
C THR A 53 8.01 -15.78 1.18
N ASN A 54 9.14 -15.06 1.22
CA ASN A 54 10.21 -15.22 0.23
C ASN A 54 10.75 -16.66 0.19
N ARG A 55 10.95 -17.25 1.37
CA ARG A 55 11.47 -18.62 1.50
C ARG A 55 10.48 -19.69 1.04
N ASN A 56 9.22 -19.59 1.46
CA ASN A 56 8.23 -20.67 1.35
C ASN A 56 7.22 -20.47 0.21
N ASN A 57 7.07 -19.24 -0.29
CA ASN A 57 6.13 -18.90 -1.36
C ASN A 57 6.69 -17.76 -2.23
N LYS A 58 7.76 -18.07 -2.96
CA LYS A 58 8.47 -17.10 -3.82
C LYS A 58 7.58 -16.40 -4.85
N PRO A 59 6.61 -17.06 -5.51
CA PRO A 59 5.68 -16.37 -6.40
C PRO A 59 4.84 -15.30 -5.68
N HIS A 60 4.37 -15.58 -4.46
CA HIS A 60 3.65 -14.59 -3.64
C HIS A 60 4.57 -13.46 -3.19
N PHE A 61 5.81 -13.76 -2.81
CA PHE A 61 6.78 -12.71 -2.47
C PHE A 61 7.03 -11.75 -3.65
N GLN A 62 7.27 -12.30 -4.83
CA GLN A 62 7.45 -11.51 -6.05
C GLN A 62 6.22 -10.66 -6.35
N SER A 63 5.02 -11.23 -6.21
CA SER A 63 3.78 -10.50 -6.50
C SER A 63 3.53 -9.33 -5.55
N MET A 64 3.99 -9.41 -4.30
CA MET A 64 3.90 -8.31 -3.33
C MET A 64 4.80 -7.12 -3.67
N GLY A 65 5.95 -7.35 -4.32
CA GLY A 65 6.89 -6.29 -4.73
C GLY A 65 6.59 -5.69 -6.10
N THR A 66 5.76 -6.34 -6.92
CA THR A 66 5.41 -5.84 -8.26
C THR A 66 4.42 -4.67 -8.16
N TYR A 67 4.90 -3.45 -8.42
CA TYR A 67 4.09 -2.22 -8.34
C TYR A 67 2.78 -2.29 -9.13
N ASP A 68 2.80 -2.86 -10.34
CA ASP A 68 1.59 -3.01 -11.16
C ASP A 68 0.51 -3.86 -10.47
N LEU A 69 0.92 -4.90 -9.74
CA LEU A 69 0.00 -5.73 -8.96
C LEU A 69 -0.50 -5.01 -7.71
N ILE A 70 0.30 -4.11 -7.13
CA ILE A 70 -0.16 -3.23 -6.04
C ILE A 70 -1.28 -2.32 -6.55
N VAL A 71 -1.10 -1.66 -7.70
CA VAL A 71 -2.13 -0.80 -8.30
C VAL A 71 -3.40 -1.60 -8.61
N ARG A 72 -3.26 -2.80 -9.19
CA ARG A 72 -4.40 -3.70 -9.42
C ARG A 72 -5.14 -4.08 -8.13
N ASN A 73 -4.41 -4.37 -7.06
CA ASN A 73 -4.99 -4.74 -5.77
C ASN A 73 -5.69 -3.56 -5.10
N ARG A 74 -5.15 -2.34 -5.20
CA ARG A 74 -5.80 -1.12 -4.70
C ARG A 74 -7.10 -0.86 -5.43
N LEU A 75 -7.10 -0.90 -6.76
CA LEU A 75 -8.30 -0.77 -7.58
C LEU A 75 -9.37 -1.80 -7.16
N TYR A 76 -9.01 -3.07 -7.04
CA TYR A 76 -9.95 -4.11 -6.60
C TYR A 76 -10.49 -3.84 -5.20
N GLY A 77 -9.62 -3.47 -4.25
CA GLY A 77 -9.99 -3.19 -2.88
C GLY A 77 -10.93 -2.00 -2.75
N THR A 78 -10.65 -0.89 -3.45
CA THR A 78 -11.51 0.29 -3.48
C THR A 78 -12.83 -0.01 -4.18
N ALA A 79 -12.80 -0.73 -5.31
CA ALA A 79 -14.02 -1.10 -6.01
C ALA A 79 -14.94 -2.02 -5.21
N SER A 80 -14.39 -2.80 -4.27
CA SER A 80 -15.14 -3.74 -3.45
C SER A 80 -15.77 -3.12 -2.18
N LYS A 81 -15.46 -1.86 -1.86
CA LYS A 81 -16.06 -1.15 -0.71
C LYS A 81 -17.45 -0.61 -1.10
N PRO A 82 -18.35 -0.34 -0.14
CA PRO A 82 -19.53 0.47 -0.40
C PRO A 82 -19.13 1.91 -0.77
N TRP A 83 -19.75 2.49 -1.78
CA TRP A 83 -19.46 3.87 -2.22
C TRP A 83 -20.63 4.73 -1.75
N GLU A 84 -20.52 5.29 -0.55
CA GLU A 84 -21.57 6.04 0.15
C GLU A 84 -21.75 7.46 -0.44
N GLY A 85 -21.91 7.54 -1.77
CA GLY A 85 -22.08 8.80 -2.50
C GLY A 85 -20.78 9.49 -2.93
N ASP A 86 -19.61 9.05 -2.44
CA ASP A 86 -18.30 9.48 -2.92
C ASP A 86 -17.61 8.39 -3.75
N ASN A 87 -17.22 8.74 -4.99
CA ASN A 87 -16.49 7.88 -5.89
C ASN A 87 -15.08 8.41 -6.24
N THR A 88 -14.63 9.50 -5.59
CA THR A 88 -13.35 10.15 -5.87
C THR A 88 -12.20 9.18 -5.70
N SER A 89 -12.17 8.46 -4.57
CA SER A 89 -11.17 7.42 -4.29
C SER A 89 -11.12 6.36 -5.40
N LEU A 90 -12.27 5.94 -5.92
CA LEU A 90 -12.30 4.96 -7.00
C LEU A 90 -11.79 5.57 -8.31
N LYS A 91 -12.28 6.76 -8.69
CA LYS A 91 -11.87 7.43 -9.92
C LYS A 91 -10.34 7.63 -9.92
N ALA A 92 -9.76 8.01 -8.79
CA ALA A 92 -8.32 8.10 -8.60
C ALA A 92 -7.60 6.76 -8.85
N GLU A 93 -8.10 5.65 -8.27
CA GLU A 93 -7.52 4.31 -8.51
C GLU A 93 -7.67 3.84 -9.98
N ILE A 94 -8.77 4.18 -10.66
CA ILE A 94 -8.94 3.88 -12.09
C ILE A 94 -7.94 4.71 -12.93
N ILE A 95 -7.74 5.99 -12.61
CA ILE A 95 -6.72 6.84 -13.24
C ILE A 95 -5.34 6.21 -13.04
N HIS A 96 -4.97 5.84 -11.82
CA HIS A 96 -3.69 5.18 -11.55
C HIS A 96 -3.53 3.87 -12.34
N ALA A 97 -4.58 3.03 -12.40
CA ALA A 97 -4.57 1.80 -13.20
C ALA A 97 -4.37 2.07 -14.70
N SER A 98 -4.95 3.15 -15.23
CA SER A 98 -4.78 3.53 -16.64
C SER A 98 -3.31 3.81 -16.98
N THR A 99 -2.57 4.50 -16.11
CA THR A 99 -1.13 4.81 -16.31
C THR A 99 -0.23 3.58 -16.26
N ARG A 100 -0.70 2.48 -15.65
CA ARG A 100 0.03 1.23 -15.47
C ARG A 100 -0.56 0.07 -16.27
N TRP A 101 -1.44 0.34 -17.23
CA TRP A 101 -2.16 -0.68 -17.98
C TRP A 101 -1.26 -1.77 -18.59
N PRO A 102 -0.09 -1.47 -19.21
CA PRO A 102 0.76 -2.50 -19.80
C PRO A 102 1.29 -3.54 -18.80
N GLY A 103 1.43 -3.15 -17.52
CA GLY A 103 1.88 -4.02 -16.43
C GLY A 103 0.75 -4.81 -15.76
N ILE A 104 -0.48 -4.31 -15.85
CA ILE A 104 -1.68 -4.91 -15.25
C ILE A 104 -2.38 -5.85 -16.24
N ALA A 105 -2.40 -5.49 -17.51
CA ALA A 105 -3.15 -6.18 -18.56
C ALA A 105 -2.57 -7.57 -18.85
N THR A 106 -3.47 -8.54 -19.00
CA THR A 106 -3.10 -9.88 -19.50
C THR A 106 -2.62 -9.78 -20.96
N SER A 107 -1.87 -10.78 -21.43
CA SER A 107 -1.38 -10.82 -22.82
C SER A 107 -2.49 -10.66 -23.86
N ALA A 108 -3.72 -11.11 -23.57
CA ALA A 108 -4.88 -10.93 -24.43
C ALA A 108 -5.40 -9.47 -24.43
N MET A 109 -5.30 -8.79 -23.28
CA MET A 109 -5.80 -7.42 -23.07
C MET A 109 -4.80 -6.34 -23.47
N LYS A 110 -3.50 -6.65 -23.55
CA LYS A 110 -2.45 -5.70 -23.98
C LYS A 110 -2.67 -5.13 -25.39
N ARG A 111 -3.48 -5.80 -26.22
CA ARG A 111 -3.86 -5.33 -27.55
C ARG A 111 -4.98 -4.28 -27.53
N ALA A 112 -5.62 -4.10 -26.38
CA ALA A 112 -6.70 -3.14 -26.21
C ALA A 112 -6.21 -1.95 -25.36
N ASP A 113 -6.66 -0.75 -25.75
CA ASP A 113 -6.48 0.44 -24.93
C ASP A 113 -7.20 0.31 -23.59
N PHE A 114 -6.76 1.08 -22.60
CA PHE A 114 -7.47 1.17 -21.33
C PHE A 114 -8.90 1.70 -21.59
N PRO A 115 -9.94 1.06 -21.02
CA PRO A 115 -11.33 1.34 -21.40
C PRO A 115 -11.85 2.71 -20.97
N ALA A 116 -11.28 3.30 -19.91
CA ALA A 116 -11.65 4.63 -19.45
C ALA A 116 -10.70 5.69 -20.00
N LYS A 117 -11.26 6.83 -20.43
CA LYS A 117 -10.50 8.00 -20.87
C LYS A 117 -10.91 9.18 -20.02
N TYR A 118 -9.91 9.95 -19.58
CA TYR A 118 -10.09 11.15 -18.78
C TYR A 118 -9.32 12.29 -19.44
N SER A 119 -9.88 13.48 -19.43
CA SER A 119 -9.13 14.68 -19.80
C SER A 119 -8.06 14.99 -18.75
N GLU A 120 -7.02 15.72 -19.13
CA GLU A 120 -5.96 16.13 -18.19
C GLU A 120 -6.51 16.95 -17.02
N ALA A 121 -7.47 17.83 -17.29
CA ALA A 121 -8.13 18.62 -16.25
C ALA A 121 -8.84 17.74 -15.21
N GLU A 122 -9.59 16.72 -15.67
CA GLU A 122 -10.27 15.78 -14.77
C GLU A 122 -9.30 14.93 -13.95
N VAL A 123 -8.15 14.57 -14.54
CA VAL A 123 -7.10 13.82 -13.84
C VAL A 123 -6.53 14.64 -12.70
N VAL A 124 -6.14 15.89 -12.98
CA VAL A 124 -5.57 16.80 -11.98
C VAL A 124 -6.58 17.07 -10.87
N GLU A 125 -7.81 17.44 -11.22
CA GLU A 125 -8.86 17.73 -10.25
C GLU A 125 -9.15 16.51 -9.35
N CYS A 126 -9.31 15.32 -9.93
CA CYS A 126 -9.62 14.11 -9.17
C CYS A 126 -8.50 13.74 -8.19
N LEU A 127 -7.23 13.81 -8.63
CA LEU A 127 -6.09 13.47 -7.79
C LEU A 127 -5.88 14.50 -6.67
N ASP A 128 -6.13 15.78 -6.93
CA ASP A 128 -6.08 16.83 -5.91
C ASP A 128 -7.13 16.64 -4.81
N ILE A 129 -8.36 16.25 -5.18
CA ILE A 129 -9.42 15.97 -4.22
C ILE A 129 -9.07 14.71 -3.40
N ASP A 130 -8.64 13.62 -4.05
CA ASP A 130 -8.23 12.37 -3.38
C ASP A 130 -7.09 12.60 -2.37
N ILE A 131 -6.09 13.39 -2.72
CA ILE A 131 -4.99 13.77 -1.82
C ILE A 131 -5.53 14.56 -0.60
N LYS A 132 -6.45 15.50 -0.81
CA LYS A 132 -7.05 16.27 0.28
C LYS A 132 -7.86 15.37 1.21
N GLN A 133 -8.64 14.44 0.68
CA GLN A 133 -9.43 13.49 1.47
C GLN A 133 -8.53 12.60 2.33
N LYS A 134 -7.49 11.99 1.75
CA LYS A 134 -6.53 11.15 2.49
C LYS A 134 -5.85 11.89 3.65
N LYS A 135 -5.49 13.16 3.44
CA LYS A 135 -4.91 14.00 4.50
C LYS A 135 -5.87 14.26 5.65
N VAL A 136 -7.17 14.40 5.37
CA VAL A 136 -8.20 14.60 6.40
C VAL A 136 -8.40 13.29 7.18
N ASP A 137 -8.47 12.16 6.49
CA ASP A 137 -8.64 10.84 7.11
C ASP A 137 -7.46 10.45 8.02
N GLU A 138 -6.23 10.84 7.66
CA GLU A 138 -5.04 10.62 8.50
C GLU A 138 -5.02 11.45 9.80
N GLN A 139 -5.82 12.51 9.88
CA GLN A 139 -5.91 13.42 11.03
C GLN A 139 -7.03 13.08 12.01
N MET A 140 -7.90 12.12 11.69
CA MET A 140 -8.97 11.60 12.55
C MET A 140 -8.54 10.35 13.32
#